data_AF-A0A933ZI11-F1
#
_entry.id   AF-A0A933ZI11-F1
#
_cell.length_a   1.000
_cell.length_b   1.000
_cell.length_c   1.000
_cell.angle_alpha   90.00
_cell.angle_beta   90.00
_cell.angle_gamma   90.00
#
_symmetry.space_group_name_H-M   'P 1'
#
loop_
_entity.id
_entity.type
_entity.pdbx_description
1 polymer ?
#
loop_
_entity_poly.entity_id
_entity_poly.type
_entity_poly.pdbx_seq_one_letter_code
_entity_poly.pdbx_strand_id
1 'polypeptide(L)'
;MLILPLRHSDLVARRWPIVTSAIIVLNLIVFFASMAALRSQNQQWEQERVKVIEYLQEHPYLSVPGGESAYALPKTRAGKAPRLSPPDADGLQSEQLELEQRVLRAETVREHSVFNQFGYRPRYWNVMTLFTSQFLHGGFLHILMNMWFLWLVGCNVEDRWGRLFYPLFYLLAGAVAALAHHLSVPTSAMPLIGASGAVAGAMGAFLVRHATARIEFWGWFFFKTFRFGAPAWVMLPLWVVGEAAQGLLFHGEGAGVAHWAHVGGFVFGVGAALAVLASGLEARVNETVEPERKQDPGLVEASRMIDTGLASQALAQLERMGARDPTNLDVQLEMLRASKRTGDRACEMRAYNRLVALYLKQGDEATALELFNELGMMGARDALGTVLRMRLVKAMERMGRVDEAIKEYAAIHKDAPVDEQGIVALVAHANHLLKRGEFEEAARLFTLAESSTVPHLEYEAAIHRGLAMARRRSLPPPSMAPPRR
;
A
#
# COMPACT_ATOMS: atom_id res chain seq x y z
N MET A 1 -6.89 14.07 -14.38
CA MET A 1 -7.27 12.74 -13.87
C MET A 1 -6.30 12.38 -12.77
N LEU A 2 -6.78 12.01 -11.58
CA LEU A 2 -5.92 11.59 -10.46
C LEU A 2 -6.04 10.08 -10.32
N ILE A 3 -4.92 9.36 -10.23
CA ILE A 3 -4.88 7.92 -9.94
C ILE A 3 -3.93 7.72 -8.77
N LEU A 4 -4.39 7.06 -7.71
CA LEU A 4 -3.61 6.79 -6.50
C LEU A 4 -3.66 5.30 -6.16
N PRO A 5 -2.51 4.63 -5.99
CA PRO A 5 -2.49 3.28 -5.44
C PRO A 5 -2.93 3.32 -3.97
N LEU A 6 -3.85 2.43 -3.60
CA LEU A 6 -4.38 2.33 -2.24
C LEU A 6 -3.73 1.23 -1.42
N ARG A 7 -3.58 0.05 -2.02
CA ARG A 7 -3.03 -1.17 -1.42
C ARG A 7 -2.68 -2.17 -2.50
N HIS A 8 -2.03 -3.27 -2.14
CA HIS A 8 -1.87 -4.42 -3.02
C HIS A 8 -2.12 -5.72 -2.26
N SER A 9 -2.30 -6.83 -3.00
CA SER A 9 -2.58 -8.17 -2.45
C SER A 9 -1.55 -8.60 -1.39
N ASP A 10 -0.30 -8.19 -1.59
CA ASP A 10 0.82 -8.65 -0.76
C ASP A 10 1.13 -7.71 0.41
N LEU A 11 0.28 -6.71 0.73
CA LEU A 11 0.61 -5.66 1.72
C LEU A 11 0.76 -6.20 3.17
N VAL A 12 0.45 -7.48 3.39
CA VAL A 12 0.71 -8.17 4.65
C VAL A 12 2.18 -8.63 4.68
N ALA A 13 3.01 -7.91 5.45
CA ALA A 13 4.39 -8.33 5.74
C ALA A 13 4.40 -9.44 6.80
N ARG A 14 5.36 -10.38 6.70
CA ARG A 14 5.55 -11.44 7.71
C ARG A 14 6.12 -10.86 9.02
N ARG A 15 6.85 -9.74 8.92
CA ARG A 15 7.50 -9.05 10.04
C ARG A 15 7.00 -7.61 10.16
N TRP A 16 7.05 -7.08 11.39
CA TRP A 16 6.84 -5.65 11.60
C TRP A 16 7.92 -4.83 10.86
N PRO A 17 7.53 -3.84 10.04
CA PRO A 17 8.43 -3.09 9.18
C PRO A 17 9.12 -1.96 9.97
N ILE A 18 10.00 -2.34 10.90
CA ILE A 18 10.65 -1.42 11.84
C ILE A 18 11.53 -0.41 11.09
N VAL A 19 12.30 -0.85 10.10
CA VAL A 19 13.22 0.03 9.37
C VAL A 19 12.44 1.00 8.49
N THR A 20 11.44 0.52 7.76
CA THR A 20 10.57 1.37 6.94
C THR A 20 9.87 2.40 7.82
N SER A 21 9.33 1.98 8.97
CA SER A 21 8.73 2.89 9.94
C SER A 21 9.73 3.91 10.49
N ALA A 22 10.96 3.48 10.81
CA ALA A 22 12.02 4.36 11.29
C ALA A 22 12.45 5.38 10.23
N ILE A 23 12.57 4.97 8.96
CA ILE A 23 12.83 5.88 7.83
C ILE A 23 11.71 6.90 7.71
N ILE A 24 10.44 6.48 7.81
CA ILE A 24 9.29 7.39 7.76
C ILE A 24 9.34 8.40 8.90
N VAL A 25 9.57 7.96 10.13
CA VAL A 25 9.67 8.84 11.31
C VAL A 25 10.84 9.81 11.16
N LEU A 26 12.01 9.34 10.70
CA LEU A 26 13.17 10.19 10.47
C LEU A 26 12.86 11.27 9.42
N ASN A 27 12.21 10.91 8.31
CA ASN A 27 11.79 11.87 7.29
C ASN A 27 10.82 12.93 7.84
N LEU A 28 9.88 12.53 8.69
CA LEU A 28 8.96 13.47 9.34
C LEU A 28 9.71 14.45 10.27
N ILE A 29 10.64 13.94 11.09
CA ILE A 29 11.47 14.78 11.98
C ILE A 29 12.28 15.78 11.16
N VAL A 30 12.99 15.31 10.13
CA VAL A 30 13.82 16.16 9.26
C VAL A 30 12.95 17.17 8.52
N PHE A 31 11.75 16.80 8.06
CA PHE A 31 10.83 17.71 7.39
C PHE A 31 10.37 18.85 8.30
N PHE A 32 9.94 18.57 9.53
CA PHE A 32 9.52 19.64 10.44
C PHE A 32 10.69 20.54 10.86
N ALA A 33 11.86 19.96 11.13
CA ALA A 33 13.07 20.72 11.46
C ALA A 33 13.53 21.61 10.30
N SER A 34 13.60 21.05 9.08
CA SER A 34 13.99 21.81 7.89
C SER A 34 12.95 22.87 7.52
N MET A 35 11.65 22.60 7.65
CA MET A 35 10.60 23.60 7.41
C MET A 35 10.69 24.77 8.40
N ALA A 36 10.98 24.53 9.67
CA ALA A 36 11.20 25.60 10.64
C ALA A 36 12.42 26.46 10.28
N ALA A 37 13.54 25.82 9.91
CA ALA A 37 14.74 26.51 9.47
C ALA A 37 14.52 27.32 8.18
N LEU A 38 13.85 26.75 7.18
CA LEU A 38 13.53 27.42 5.92
C LEU A 38 12.62 28.64 6.12
N ARG A 39 11.66 28.59 7.04
CA ARG A 39 10.83 29.76 7.35
C ARG A 39 11.68 30.92 7.87
N SER A 40 12.59 30.63 8.80
CA SER A 40 13.52 31.63 9.34
C SER A 40 14.46 32.19 8.25
N GLN A 41 15.07 31.30 7.45
CA GLN A 41 15.98 31.67 6.36
C GLN A 41 15.28 32.47 5.26
N ASN A 42 14.05 32.09 4.88
CA ASN A 42 13.26 32.84 3.90
C ASN A 42 12.89 34.24 4.42
N GLN A 43 12.59 34.36 5.71
CA GLN A 43 12.32 35.67 6.31
C GLN A 43 13.57 36.56 6.31
N GLN A 44 14.74 36.01 6.64
CA GLN A 44 16.02 36.73 6.57
C GLN A 44 16.37 37.14 5.14
N TRP A 45 16.19 36.22 4.19
CA TRP A 45 16.42 36.51 2.77
C TRP A 45 15.48 37.60 2.27
N GLU A 46 14.19 37.54 2.63
CA GLU A 46 13.21 38.56 2.28
C GLU A 46 13.61 39.95 2.81
N GLN A 47 14.11 40.02 4.05
CA GLN A 47 14.60 41.27 4.63
C GLN A 47 15.78 41.86 3.86
N GLU A 48 16.78 41.04 3.50
CA GLU A 48 17.91 41.51 2.70
C GLU A 48 17.48 41.86 1.27
N ARG A 49 16.57 41.08 0.67
CA ARG A 49 16.01 41.34 -0.66
C ARG A 49 15.27 42.68 -0.72
N VAL A 50 14.47 43.00 0.30
CA VAL A 50 13.77 44.29 0.39
C VAL A 50 14.77 45.45 0.45
N LYS A 51 15.87 45.31 1.21
CA LYS A 51 16.93 46.34 1.27
C LYS A 51 17.64 46.56 -0.08
N VAL A 52 17.76 45.52 -0.90
CA VAL A 52 18.28 45.64 -2.29
C VAL A 52 17.28 46.39 -3.16
N ILE A 53 16.00 46.01 -3.10
CA ILE A 53 14.94 46.65 -3.89
C ILE A 53 14.79 48.13 -3.54
N GLU A 54 14.79 48.48 -2.25
CA GLU A 54 14.71 49.87 -1.79
C GLU A 54 15.92 50.69 -2.30
N TYR A 55 17.12 50.11 -2.26
CA TYR A 55 18.32 50.78 -2.78
C TYR A 55 18.25 51.02 -4.30
N LEU A 56 17.75 50.05 -5.07
CA LEU A 56 17.55 50.19 -6.51
C LEU A 56 16.45 51.19 -6.87
N GLN A 57 15.42 51.33 -6.04
CA GLN A 57 14.40 52.37 -6.21
C GLN A 57 14.98 53.78 -6.04
N GLU A 58 15.92 53.95 -5.11
CA GLU A 58 16.63 55.21 -4.91
C GLU A 58 17.69 55.48 -6.01
N HIS A 59 18.27 54.43 -6.60
CA HIS A 59 19.38 54.48 -7.57
C HIS A 59 19.05 53.71 -8.87
N PRO A 60 18.11 54.19 -9.70
CA PRO A 60 17.58 53.44 -10.86
C PRO A 60 18.57 53.25 -12.02
N TYR A 61 19.74 53.91 -11.99
CA TYR A 61 20.79 53.79 -13.00
C TYR A 61 21.79 52.66 -12.71
N LEU A 62 21.71 52.00 -11.56
CA LEU A 62 22.63 50.91 -11.19
C LEU A 62 22.27 49.60 -11.91
N SER A 63 23.29 48.78 -12.14
CA SER A 63 23.13 47.48 -12.80
C SER A 63 23.05 46.36 -11.77
N VAL A 64 21.99 45.55 -11.80
CA VAL A 64 21.81 44.41 -10.89
C VAL A 64 22.75 43.26 -11.27
N PRO A 65 23.65 42.84 -10.37
CA PRO A 65 24.51 41.68 -10.60
C PRO A 65 23.68 40.39 -10.81
N GLY A 66 23.93 39.67 -11.91
CA GLY A 66 23.28 38.38 -12.17
C GLY A 66 21.88 38.43 -12.80
N GLY A 67 21.38 39.61 -13.15
CA GLY A 67 20.13 39.80 -13.92
C GLY A 67 18.92 40.25 -13.06
N GLU A 68 17.94 40.87 -13.72
CA GLU A 68 16.85 41.62 -13.05
C GLU A 68 15.77 40.75 -12.38
N SER A 69 15.66 39.46 -12.70
CA SER A 69 14.46 38.68 -12.37
C SER A 69 14.26 38.40 -10.87
N ALA A 70 15.32 38.31 -10.08
CA ALA A 70 15.25 38.01 -8.65
C ALA A 70 14.99 39.25 -7.77
N TYR A 71 15.32 40.43 -8.28
CA TYR A 71 15.22 41.72 -7.60
C TYR A 71 14.33 42.70 -8.39
N ALA A 72 13.41 42.15 -9.20
CA ALA A 72 12.54 42.93 -10.06
C ALA A 72 11.77 43.98 -9.24
N LEU A 73 11.89 45.24 -9.64
CA LEU A 73 11.30 46.38 -8.96
C LEU A 73 9.77 46.23 -8.94
N PRO A 74 9.11 46.14 -7.76
CA PRO A 74 7.66 46.20 -7.71
C PRO A 74 7.19 47.56 -8.22
N LYS A 75 6.13 47.56 -9.04
CA LYS A 75 5.61 48.78 -9.71
C LYS A 75 5.21 49.91 -8.76
N THR A 76 4.98 49.63 -7.48
CA THR A 76 4.54 50.65 -6.52
C THR A 76 4.83 50.20 -5.09
N ARG A 77 5.82 50.81 -4.45
CA ARG A 77 5.80 51.07 -3.01
C ARG A 77 6.43 52.44 -2.79
N ALA A 78 5.77 53.30 -2.03
CA ALA A 78 6.18 54.69 -1.80
C ALA A 78 7.50 54.72 -1.01
N GLY A 79 8.62 54.90 -1.72
CA GLY A 79 9.95 55.15 -1.16
C GLY A 79 10.36 56.62 -1.33
N LYS A 80 11.59 56.95 -0.92
CA LYS A 80 12.20 58.27 -1.20
C LYS A 80 12.21 58.55 -2.71
N ALA A 81 12.17 59.83 -3.08
CA ALA A 81 12.22 60.24 -4.48
C ALA A 81 13.48 59.67 -5.16
N PRO A 82 13.36 59.04 -6.34
CA PRO A 82 14.49 58.44 -7.03
C PRO A 82 15.52 59.50 -7.42
N ARG A 83 16.81 59.18 -7.27
CA ARG A 83 17.88 60.01 -7.82
C ARG A 83 18.01 59.68 -9.30
N LEU A 84 17.52 60.56 -10.17
CA LEU A 84 17.44 60.29 -11.61
C LEU A 84 18.79 60.42 -12.34
N SER A 85 19.77 61.09 -11.74
CA SER A 85 21.10 61.29 -12.33
C SER A 85 22.18 60.65 -11.46
N PRO A 86 23.11 59.88 -12.07
CA PRO A 86 24.23 59.31 -11.35
C PRO A 86 25.17 60.40 -10.81
N PRO A 87 25.91 60.13 -9.73
CA PRO A 87 27.02 60.96 -9.28
C PRO A 87 28.18 60.97 -10.31
N ASP A 88 29.30 61.59 -9.96
CA ASP A 88 30.55 61.45 -10.71
C ASP A 88 31.04 59.99 -10.76
N ALA A 89 32.06 59.71 -11.57
CA ALA A 89 32.51 58.34 -11.84
C ALA A 89 32.87 57.56 -10.55
N ASP A 90 33.55 58.22 -9.61
CA ASP A 90 33.94 57.63 -8.32
C ASP A 90 32.72 57.36 -7.42
N GLY A 91 31.74 58.26 -7.43
CA GLY A 91 30.48 58.07 -6.73
C GLY A 91 29.68 56.89 -7.32
N LEU A 92 29.62 56.77 -8.64
CA LEU A 92 28.88 55.71 -9.32
C LEU A 92 29.48 54.35 -9.00
N GLN A 93 30.82 54.26 -8.98
CA GLN A 93 31.52 53.04 -8.60
C GLN A 93 31.28 52.67 -7.13
N SER A 94 31.24 53.66 -6.24
CA SER A 94 30.97 53.44 -4.81
C SER A 94 29.55 52.93 -4.56
N GLU A 95 28.55 53.52 -5.22
CA GLU A 95 27.14 53.09 -5.12
C GLU A 95 26.92 51.70 -5.74
N GLN A 96 27.61 51.40 -6.86
CA GLN A 96 27.59 50.06 -7.46
C GLN A 96 28.20 49.00 -6.53
N LEU A 97 29.32 49.31 -5.86
CA LEU A 97 29.93 48.41 -4.88
C LEU A 97 29.00 48.15 -3.67
N GLU A 98 28.29 49.17 -3.20
CA GLU A 98 27.31 49.01 -2.13
C GLU A 98 26.15 48.10 -2.55
N LEU A 99 25.62 48.28 -3.76
CA LEU A 99 24.61 47.38 -4.33
C LEU A 99 25.11 45.94 -4.36
N GLU A 100 26.32 45.71 -4.87
CA GLU A 100 26.95 44.39 -4.93
C GLU A 100 27.07 43.74 -3.55
N GLN A 101 27.48 44.50 -2.53
CA GLN A 101 27.54 43.99 -1.14
C GLN A 101 26.17 43.65 -0.57
N ARG A 102 25.12 44.40 -0.92
CA ARG A 102 23.74 44.10 -0.50
C ARG A 102 23.22 42.83 -1.17
N VAL A 103 23.44 42.70 -2.48
CA VAL A 103 23.09 41.49 -3.24
C VAL A 103 23.85 40.29 -2.71
N LEU A 104 25.15 40.43 -2.44
CA LEU A 104 25.96 39.35 -1.87
C LEU A 104 25.42 38.89 -0.50
N ARG A 105 24.99 39.80 0.37
CA ARG A 105 24.35 39.45 1.65
C ARG A 105 23.07 38.64 1.45
N ALA A 106 22.20 39.08 0.54
CA ALA A 106 20.97 38.35 0.22
C ALA A 106 21.27 36.96 -0.36
N GLU A 107 22.14 36.85 -1.35
CA GLU A 107 22.51 35.56 -1.95
C GLU A 107 23.21 34.65 -0.94
N THR A 108 24.00 35.20 -0.01
CA THR A 108 24.64 34.41 1.06
C THR A 108 23.61 33.70 1.93
N VAL A 109 22.50 34.36 2.32
CA VAL A 109 21.43 33.72 3.10
C VAL A 109 20.80 32.57 2.32
N ARG A 110 20.54 32.78 1.04
CA ARG A 110 19.96 31.76 0.15
C ARG A 110 20.91 30.58 -0.07
N GLU A 111 22.20 30.86 -0.27
CA GLU A 111 23.23 29.83 -0.47
C GLU A 111 23.42 28.98 0.80
N HIS A 112 23.29 29.58 1.98
CA HIS A 112 23.26 28.87 3.26
C HIS A 112 21.88 28.32 3.65
N SER A 113 20.92 28.22 2.71
CA SER A 113 19.65 27.57 3.01
C SER A 113 19.84 26.08 3.32
N VAL A 114 18.97 25.51 4.16
CA VAL A 114 19.01 24.08 4.49
C VAL A 114 18.97 23.21 3.24
N PHE A 115 18.21 23.60 2.22
CA PHE A 115 18.14 22.85 0.96
C PHE A 115 19.42 22.93 0.15
N ASN A 116 20.12 24.06 0.14
CA ASN A 116 21.40 24.16 -0.58
C ASN A 116 22.55 23.47 0.17
N GLN A 117 22.51 23.43 1.50
CA GLN A 117 23.52 22.76 2.32
C GLN A 117 23.41 21.23 2.27
N PHE A 118 22.19 20.70 2.35
CA PHE A 118 21.94 19.27 2.52
C PHE A 118 21.28 18.60 1.31
N GLY A 119 20.80 19.37 0.33
CA GLY A 119 20.30 18.86 -0.94
C GLY A 119 21.45 18.58 -1.92
N TYR A 120 21.22 17.66 -2.84
CA TYR A 120 22.24 17.28 -3.81
C TYR A 120 22.21 18.24 -5.00
N ARG A 121 23.33 18.92 -5.28
CA ARG A 121 23.43 19.88 -6.38
C ARG A 121 24.45 19.36 -7.39
N PRO A 122 24.04 19.00 -8.62
CA PRO A 122 24.96 18.48 -9.63
C PRO A 122 26.20 19.35 -9.85
N ARG A 123 26.01 20.68 -9.89
CA ARG A 123 27.10 21.66 -10.04
C ARG A 123 28.09 21.67 -8.87
N TYR A 124 27.64 21.35 -7.65
CA TYR A 124 28.43 21.44 -6.42
C TYR A 124 28.52 20.06 -5.78
N TRP A 125 29.37 19.21 -6.37
CA TRP A 125 29.51 17.82 -5.97
C TRP A 125 29.84 17.66 -4.48
N ASN A 126 29.02 16.91 -3.77
CA ASN A 126 29.27 16.52 -2.39
C ASN A 126 28.70 15.10 -2.15
N VAL A 127 29.54 14.18 -1.68
CA VAL A 127 29.15 12.79 -1.45
C VAL A 127 28.13 12.69 -0.30
N MET A 128 28.23 13.54 0.72
CA MET A 128 27.27 13.54 1.83
C MET A 128 25.87 13.92 1.35
N THR A 129 25.76 14.83 0.39
CA THR A 129 24.45 15.28 -0.11
C THR A 129 23.75 14.25 -0.99
N LEU A 130 24.46 13.22 -1.48
CA LEU A 130 23.81 12.04 -2.09
C LEU A 130 22.91 11.29 -1.08
N PHE A 131 23.25 11.35 0.21
CA PHE A 131 22.51 10.68 1.27
C PHE A 131 21.57 11.61 2.01
N THR A 132 22.02 12.83 2.36
CA THR A 132 21.17 13.76 3.11
C THR A 132 19.99 14.30 2.29
N SER A 133 20.15 14.41 0.96
CA SER A 133 19.07 14.87 0.07
C SER A 133 17.82 14.00 0.14
N GLN A 134 18.00 12.70 0.41
CA GLN A 134 16.93 11.70 0.48
C GLN A 134 15.93 11.97 1.62
N PHE A 135 16.30 12.82 2.60
CA PHE A 135 15.48 13.11 3.78
C PHE A 135 14.83 14.50 3.75
N LEU A 136 15.21 15.37 2.81
CA LEU A 136 14.67 16.72 2.67
C LEU A 136 13.41 16.73 1.81
N HIS A 137 12.41 17.53 2.20
CA HIS A 137 11.14 17.60 1.47
C HIS A 137 10.64 19.04 1.33
N GLY A 138 10.33 19.43 0.09
CA GLY A 138 9.89 20.79 -0.27
C GLY A 138 8.47 21.19 0.14
N GLY A 139 7.66 20.26 0.69
CA GLY A 139 6.29 20.57 1.10
C GLY A 139 5.50 19.36 1.60
N PHE A 140 4.30 19.62 2.14
CA PHE A 140 3.46 18.58 2.76
C PHE A 140 3.04 17.48 1.80
N LEU A 141 2.57 17.84 0.60
CA LEU A 141 2.20 16.83 -0.41
C LEU A 141 3.41 16.00 -0.83
N HIS A 142 4.59 16.63 -0.92
CA HIS A 142 5.83 15.97 -1.31
C HIS A 142 6.22 14.89 -0.28
N ILE A 143 6.25 15.21 1.03
CA ILE A 143 6.53 14.19 2.06
C ILE A 143 5.42 13.15 2.14
N LEU A 144 4.15 13.56 2.08
CA LEU A 144 3.02 12.63 2.18
C LEU A 144 3.10 11.54 1.10
N MET A 145 3.33 11.94 -0.15
CA MET A 145 3.41 10.98 -1.25
C MET A 145 4.65 10.08 -1.11
N ASN A 146 5.80 10.62 -0.73
CA ASN A 146 7.00 9.80 -0.48
C ASN A 146 6.76 8.73 0.58
N MET A 147 6.20 9.12 1.71
CA MET A 147 5.94 8.19 2.81
C MET A 147 4.83 7.19 2.46
N TRP A 148 3.83 7.62 1.68
CA TRP A 148 2.77 6.74 1.18
C TRP A 148 3.32 5.64 0.27
N PHE A 149 4.11 6.00 -0.73
CA PHE A 149 4.73 5.02 -1.63
C PHE A 149 5.75 4.15 -0.90
N LEU A 150 6.56 4.73 -0.01
CA LEU A 150 7.49 3.99 0.83
C LEU A 150 6.76 2.96 1.71
N TRP A 151 5.62 3.31 2.29
CA TRP A 151 4.82 2.36 3.06
C TRP A 151 4.29 1.23 2.19
N LEU A 152 3.78 1.55 0.99
CA LEU A 152 3.23 0.55 0.08
C LEU A 152 4.26 -0.50 -0.34
N VAL A 153 5.47 -0.11 -0.74
CA VAL A 153 6.45 -1.09 -1.26
C VAL A 153 7.54 -1.46 -0.26
N GLY A 154 7.93 -0.53 0.61
CA GLY A 154 9.09 -0.66 1.49
C GLY A 154 8.91 -1.75 2.54
N CYS A 155 7.70 -1.90 3.09
CA CYS A 155 7.39 -2.95 4.06
C CYS A 155 7.69 -4.36 3.51
N ASN A 156 7.34 -4.61 2.25
CA ASN A 156 7.55 -5.89 1.58
C ASN A 156 9.02 -6.14 1.23
N VAL A 157 9.73 -5.09 0.80
CA VAL A 157 11.16 -5.21 0.50
C VAL A 157 11.96 -5.43 1.79
N GLU A 158 11.63 -4.71 2.88
CA GLU A 158 12.20 -4.95 4.21
C GLU A 158 11.92 -6.38 4.70
N ASP A 159 10.72 -6.89 4.51
CA ASP A 159 10.36 -8.25 4.91
C ASP A 159 11.22 -9.32 4.22
N ARG A 160 11.62 -9.07 2.97
CA ARG A 160 12.46 -10.01 2.19
C ARG A 160 13.93 -9.88 2.47
N TRP A 161 14.41 -8.67 2.72
CA TRP A 161 15.84 -8.38 2.82
C TRP A 161 16.30 -8.08 4.25
N GLY A 162 15.38 -8.06 5.21
CA GLY A 162 15.70 -7.89 6.61
C GLY A 162 16.21 -6.49 6.97
N ARG A 163 16.43 -6.29 8.27
CA ARG A 163 16.64 -4.97 8.87
C ARG A 163 18.03 -4.38 8.64
N LEU A 164 19.00 -5.18 8.20
CA LEU A 164 20.38 -4.74 7.95
C LEU A 164 20.61 -4.39 6.48
N PHE A 165 20.17 -5.24 5.56
CA PHE A 165 20.40 -5.02 4.13
C PHE A 165 19.46 -3.98 3.54
N TYR A 166 18.18 -3.98 3.94
CA TYR A 166 17.20 -3.02 3.43
C TYR A 166 17.59 -1.54 3.61
N PRO A 167 18.04 -1.05 4.78
CA PRO A 167 18.43 0.36 4.91
C PRO A 167 19.66 0.71 4.06
N LEU A 168 20.63 -0.21 3.93
CA LEU A 168 21.80 0.01 3.07
C LEU A 168 21.36 0.10 1.60
N PHE A 169 20.51 -0.83 1.16
CA PHE A 169 19.91 -0.79 -0.17
C PHE A 169 19.16 0.53 -0.41
N TYR A 170 18.33 0.97 0.53
CA TYR A 170 17.55 2.20 0.41
C TYR A 170 18.46 3.42 0.18
N LEU A 171 19.51 3.55 1.01
CA LEU A 171 20.48 4.65 0.90
C LEU A 171 21.25 4.62 -0.42
N LEU A 172 21.67 3.43 -0.86
CA LEU A 172 22.36 3.26 -2.15
C LEU A 172 21.43 3.55 -3.34
N ALA A 173 20.17 3.13 -3.28
CA ALA A 173 19.19 3.40 -4.32
C ALA A 173 18.96 4.91 -4.48
N GLY A 174 18.84 5.65 -3.38
CA GLY A 174 18.74 7.10 -3.43
C GLY A 174 20.01 7.79 -3.96
N ALA A 175 21.19 7.28 -3.59
CA ALA A 175 22.46 7.80 -4.12
C ALA A 175 22.57 7.57 -5.63
N VAL A 176 22.27 6.36 -6.12
CA VAL A 176 22.29 6.06 -7.57
C VAL A 176 21.22 6.86 -8.31
N ALA A 177 20.04 7.07 -7.72
CA ALA A 177 19.03 7.96 -8.27
C ALA A 177 19.54 9.40 -8.42
N ALA A 178 20.19 9.95 -7.40
CA ALA A 178 20.79 11.29 -7.47
C ALA A 178 21.87 11.39 -8.55
N LEU A 179 22.69 10.35 -8.70
CA LEU A 179 23.70 10.27 -9.78
C LEU A 179 23.07 10.17 -11.17
N ALA A 180 21.99 9.39 -11.33
CA ALA A 180 21.28 9.32 -12.61
C ALA A 180 20.71 10.69 -13.01
N HIS A 181 20.18 11.44 -12.05
CA HIS A 181 19.75 12.82 -12.31
C HIS A 181 20.93 13.75 -12.61
N HIS A 182 22.06 13.62 -11.89
CA HIS A 182 23.28 14.38 -12.20
C HIS A 182 23.66 14.24 -13.67
N LEU A 183 23.69 13.02 -14.20
CA LEU A 183 24.08 12.77 -15.59
C LEU A 183 23.15 13.46 -16.60
N SER A 184 21.88 13.70 -16.23
CA SER A 184 20.93 14.44 -17.08
C SER A 184 21.13 15.96 -17.05
N VAL A 185 21.54 16.52 -15.91
CA VAL A 185 21.64 17.98 -15.68
C VAL A 185 22.90 18.36 -14.86
N PRO A 186 24.12 18.09 -15.38
CA PRO A 186 25.35 18.16 -14.58
C PRO A 186 25.70 19.57 -14.10
N THR A 187 25.22 20.60 -14.80
CA THR A 187 25.49 22.01 -14.48
C THR A 187 24.43 22.63 -13.57
N SER A 188 23.39 21.89 -13.18
CA SER A 188 22.30 22.43 -12.38
C SER A 188 22.76 22.80 -10.97
N ALA A 189 22.44 24.04 -10.59
CA ALA A 189 22.64 24.55 -9.24
C ALA A 189 21.43 24.33 -8.33
N MET A 190 20.33 23.78 -8.86
CA MET A 190 19.13 23.53 -8.07
C MET A 190 19.32 22.29 -7.19
N PRO A 191 18.97 22.34 -5.90
CA PRO A 191 19.09 21.19 -5.01
C PRO A 191 18.04 20.14 -5.34
N LEU A 192 18.49 18.93 -5.66
CA LEU A 192 17.70 17.71 -5.65
C LEU A 192 17.43 17.32 -4.19
N ILE A 193 16.15 17.13 -3.87
CA ILE A 193 15.67 16.74 -2.54
C ILE A 193 14.53 15.72 -2.68
N GLY A 194 14.38 14.87 -1.66
CA GLY A 194 13.24 13.95 -1.53
C GLY A 194 13.67 12.50 -1.52
N ALA A 195 12.87 11.69 -0.82
CA ALA A 195 13.05 10.24 -0.73
C ALA A 195 12.75 9.50 -2.05
N SER A 196 12.18 10.18 -3.06
CA SER A 196 11.47 9.53 -4.16
C SER A 196 12.36 8.69 -5.06
N GLY A 197 13.64 9.06 -5.20
CA GLY A 197 14.63 8.22 -5.89
C GLY A 197 14.90 6.89 -5.19
N ALA A 198 15.04 6.92 -3.86
CA ALA A 198 15.20 5.70 -3.05
C ALA A 198 13.92 4.84 -3.06
N VAL A 199 12.75 5.49 -2.97
CA VAL A 199 11.44 4.83 -3.08
C VAL A 199 11.25 4.21 -4.46
N ALA A 200 11.66 4.88 -5.54
CA ALA A 200 11.65 4.32 -6.88
C ALA A 200 12.53 3.05 -6.97
N GLY A 201 13.68 3.04 -6.29
CA GLY A 201 14.48 1.82 -6.14
C GLY A 201 13.76 0.72 -5.38
N ALA A 202 13.08 1.02 -4.28
CA ALA A 202 12.24 0.05 -3.58
C ALA A 202 11.10 -0.47 -4.49
N MET A 203 10.50 0.37 -5.34
CA MET A 203 9.51 -0.04 -6.34
C MET A 203 10.13 -0.98 -7.39
N GLY A 204 11.36 -0.72 -7.85
CA GLY A 204 12.08 -1.61 -8.76
C GLY A 204 12.38 -2.98 -8.15
N ALA A 205 12.79 -3.01 -6.88
CA ALA A 205 12.99 -4.25 -6.14
C ALA A 205 11.66 -4.99 -5.91
N PHE A 206 10.60 -4.26 -5.57
CA PHE A 206 9.25 -4.79 -5.41
C PHE A 206 8.74 -5.43 -6.71
N LEU A 207 8.96 -4.81 -7.87
CA LEU A 207 8.60 -5.39 -9.17
C LEU A 207 9.19 -6.80 -9.33
N VAL A 208 10.46 -6.98 -8.99
CA VAL A 208 11.14 -8.27 -9.14
C VAL A 208 10.63 -9.32 -8.14
N ARG A 209 10.34 -8.91 -6.89
CA ARG A 209 9.96 -9.84 -5.80
C ARG A 209 8.46 -10.09 -5.67
N HIS A 210 7.63 -9.21 -6.22
CA HIS A 210 6.18 -9.18 -6.10
C HIS A 210 5.51 -8.84 -7.45
N ALA A 211 6.07 -9.34 -8.56
CA ALA A 211 5.63 -9.03 -9.92
C ALA A 211 4.12 -9.25 -10.16
N THR A 212 3.56 -10.31 -9.58
CA THR A 212 2.15 -10.70 -9.73
C THR A 212 1.22 -10.00 -8.74
N ALA A 213 1.74 -9.23 -7.78
CA ALA A 213 0.93 -8.52 -6.80
C ALA A 213 -0.04 -7.57 -7.51
N ARG A 214 -1.33 -7.67 -7.17
CA ARG A 214 -2.36 -6.80 -7.74
C ARG A 214 -2.41 -5.52 -6.94
N ILE A 215 -2.05 -4.41 -7.59
CA ILE A 215 -2.15 -3.05 -7.03
C ILE A 215 -3.56 -2.54 -7.29
N GLU A 216 -4.26 -2.18 -6.22
CA GLU A 216 -5.57 -1.53 -6.29
C GLU A 216 -5.39 -0.03 -6.36
N PHE A 217 -6.00 0.58 -7.38
CA PHE A 217 -5.98 2.02 -7.60
C PHE A 217 -7.35 2.61 -7.33
N TRP A 218 -7.33 3.83 -6.80
CA TRP A 218 -8.46 4.74 -6.79
C TRP A 218 -8.21 5.87 -7.76
N GLY A 219 -9.18 6.12 -8.63
CA GLY A 219 -9.12 7.16 -9.64
C GLY A 219 -10.25 8.17 -9.49
N TRP A 220 -9.96 9.41 -9.86
CA TRP A 220 -10.95 10.49 -9.96
C TRP A 220 -10.88 11.14 -11.34
N PHE A 221 -12.04 11.15 -12.02
CA PHE A 221 -12.22 11.74 -13.34
C PHE A 221 -13.50 12.58 -13.38
N PHE A 222 -13.34 13.90 -13.54
CA PHE A 222 -14.40 14.93 -13.45
C PHE A 222 -15.24 14.83 -12.16
N PHE A 223 -16.35 14.09 -12.19
CA PHE A 223 -17.27 13.92 -11.06
C PHE A 223 -17.47 12.44 -10.66
N LYS A 224 -16.76 11.51 -11.29
CA LYS A 224 -16.84 10.08 -10.98
C LYS A 224 -15.55 9.58 -10.38
N THR A 225 -15.70 8.79 -9.32
CA THR A 225 -14.61 7.98 -8.76
C THR A 225 -14.70 6.57 -9.35
N PHE A 226 -13.55 5.94 -9.56
CA PHE A 226 -13.46 4.56 -10.02
C PHE A 226 -12.35 3.83 -9.27
N ARG A 227 -12.46 2.50 -9.20
CA ARG A 227 -11.43 1.63 -8.65
C ARG A 227 -11.11 0.53 -9.64
N PHE A 228 -9.84 0.21 -9.80
CA PHE A 228 -9.40 -0.90 -10.63
C PHE A 228 -8.15 -1.54 -10.04
N GLY A 229 -7.97 -2.84 -10.27
CA GLY A 229 -6.79 -3.58 -9.85
C GLY A 229 -5.96 -4.02 -11.05
N ALA A 230 -4.66 -3.75 -11.03
CA ALA A 230 -3.74 -4.15 -12.09
C ALA A 230 -2.44 -4.73 -11.49
N PRO A 231 -1.82 -5.73 -12.15
CA PRO A 231 -0.62 -6.37 -11.61
C PRO A 231 0.59 -5.42 -11.66
N ALA A 232 1.48 -5.54 -10.68
CA ALA A 232 2.67 -4.71 -10.54
C ALA A 232 3.59 -4.77 -11.77
N TRP A 233 3.71 -5.93 -12.41
CA TRP A 233 4.49 -6.11 -13.64
C TRP A 233 3.99 -5.30 -14.84
N VAL A 234 2.73 -4.85 -14.83
CA VAL A 234 2.22 -3.91 -15.85
C VAL A 234 2.41 -2.47 -15.38
N MET A 235 1.98 -2.19 -14.15
CA MET A 235 1.84 -0.80 -13.68
C MET A 235 3.18 -0.12 -13.39
N LEU A 236 4.16 -0.85 -12.84
CA LEU A 236 5.46 -0.28 -12.49
C LEU A 236 6.33 0.01 -13.73
N PRO A 237 6.42 -0.89 -14.73
CA PRO A 237 7.06 -0.55 -16.00
C PRO A 237 6.36 0.61 -16.74
N LEU A 238 5.03 0.64 -16.75
CA LEU A 238 4.30 1.75 -17.37
C LEU A 238 4.62 3.09 -16.68
N TRP A 239 4.69 3.09 -15.34
CA TRP A 239 5.05 4.28 -14.57
C TRP A 239 6.47 4.77 -14.89
N VAL A 240 7.49 3.91 -14.89
CA VAL A 240 8.88 4.33 -15.17
C VAL A 240 9.07 4.79 -16.62
N VAL A 241 8.32 4.24 -17.57
CA VAL A 241 8.28 4.75 -18.95
C VAL A 241 7.68 6.16 -18.99
N GLY A 242 6.63 6.41 -18.20
CA GLY A 242 6.06 7.74 -18.02
C GLY A 242 7.07 8.74 -17.44
N GLU A 243 7.83 8.34 -16.42
CA GLU A 243 8.91 9.15 -15.84
C GLU A 243 9.98 9.47 -16.89
N ALA A 244 10.45 8.48 -17.65
CA ALA A 244 11.44 8.70 -18.71
C ALA A 244 10.90 9.64 -19.80
N ALA A 245 9.65 9.49 -20.22
CA ALA A 245 9.01 10.37 -21.19
C ALA A 245 8.93 11.82 -20.67
N GLN A 246 8.57 12.03 -19.41
CA GLN A 246 8.56 13.37 -18.80
C GLN A 246 9.98 13.94 -18.67
N GLY A 247 10.96 13.13 -18.27
CA GLY A 247 12.37 13.53 -18.23
C GLY A 247 12.91 14.00 -19.59
N LEU A 248 12.47 13.37 -20.68
CA LEU A 248 12.77 13.79 -22.05
C LEU A 248 12.03 15.06 -22.45
N LEU A 249 10.72 15.14 -22.20
CA LEU A 249 9.89 16.30 -22.56
C LEU A 249 10.37 17.60 -21.91
N PHE A 250 10.78 17.53 -20.64
CA PHE A 250 11.27 18.68 -19.88
C PHE A 250 12.80 18.80 -19.88
N HIS A 251 13.54 18.05 -20.70
CA HIS A 251 15.01 18.13 -20.78
C HIS A 251 15.73 18.03 -19.40
N GLY A 252 15.13 17.30 -18.45
CA GLY A 252 15.63 17.23 -17.08
C GLY A 252 15.44 18.48 -16.21
N GLU A 253 14.95 19.61 -16.75
CA GLU A 253 14.73 20.88 -16.04
C GLU A 253 13.30 21.39 -16.20
N GLY A 254 12.63 21.80 -15.11
CA GLY A 254 11.41 22.63 -15.21
C GLY A 254 10.06 21.98 -14.86
N ALA A 255 10.02 20.72 -14.44
CA ALA A 255 8.78 20.12 -13.90
C ALA A 255 8.65 20.20 -12.36
N GLY A 256 9.68 20.67 -11.67
CA GLY A 256 9.77 20.57 -10.20
C GLY A 256 9.94 19.13 -9.68
N VAL A 257 10.10 18.15 -10.59
CA VAL A 257 10.24 16.72 -10.31
C VAL A 257 11.46 16.19 -11.06
N ALA A 258 12.33 15.48 -10.36
CA ALA A 258 13.56 14.91 -10.92
C ALA A 258 13.30 13.52 -11.53
N HIS A 259 12.62 13.47 -12.68
CA HIS A 259 12.21 12.23 -13.33
C HIS A 259 13.36 11.23 -13.57
N TRP A 260 14.55 11.71 -13.97
CA TRP A 260 15.72 10.86 -14.16
C TRP A 260 16.24 10.23 -12.86
N ALA A 261 15.97 10.83 -11.70
CA ALA A 261 16.24 10.20 -10.41
C ALA A 261 15.32 8.99 -10.20
N HIS A 262 14.04 9.09 -10.53
CA HIS A 262 13.10 7.98 -10.43
C HIS A 262 13.48 6.83 -11.36
N VAL A 263 13.83 7.14 -12.62
CA VAL A 263 14.28 6.13 -13.59
C VAL A 263 15.55 5.43 -13.08
N GLY A 264 16.56 6.19 -12.65
CA GLY A 264 17.83 5.64 -12.15
C GLY A 264 17.65 4.78 -10.89
N GLY A 265 16.87 5.27 -9.92
CA GLY A 265 16.52 4.53 -8.72
C GLY A 265 15.81 3.22 -9.05
N PHE A 266 14.77 3.27 -9.89
CA PHE A 266 14.00 2.10 -10.30
C PHE A 266 14.86 1.04 -10.98
N VAL A 267 15.68 1.44 -11.97
CA VAL A 267 16.59 0.52 -12.69
C VAL A 267 17.60 -0.10 -11.73
N PHE A 268 18.18 0.68 -10.82
CA PHE A 268 19.05 0.15 -9.77
C PHE A 268 18.32 -0.87 -8.89
N GLY A 269 17.09 -0.57 -8.47
CA GLY A 269 16.26 -1.47 -7.66
C GLY A 269 16.02 -2.81 -8.32
N VAL A 270 15.66 -2.80 -9.61
CA VAL A 270 15.49 -4.02 -10.41
C VAL A 270 16.82 -4.79 -10.49
N GLY A 271 17.92 -4.12 -10.82
CA GLY A 271 19.23 -4.75 -10.94
C GLY A 271 19.72 -5.36 -9.62
N ALA A 272 19.58 -4.63 -8.52
CA ALA A 272 19.93 -5.10 -7.18
C ALA A 272 19.10 -6.33 -6.79
N ALA A 273 17.79 -6.31 -7.04
CA ALA A 273 16.93 -7.45 -6.73
C ALA A 273 17.26 -8.69 -7.58
N LEU A 274 17.57 -8.52 -8.86
CA LEU A 274 18.02 -9.61 -9.73
C LEU A 274 19.37 -10.19 -9.25
N ALA A 275 20.32 -9.33 -8.85
CA ALA A 275 21.61 -9.77 -8.32
C ALA A 275 21.47 -10.53 -6.98
N VAL A 276 20.59 -10.06 -6.09
CA VAL A 276 20.27 -10.73 -4.83
C VAL A 276 19.63 -12.10 -5.07
N LEU A 277 18.75 -12.21 -6.07
CA LEU A 277 18.16 -13.50 -6.48
C LEU A 277 19.20 -14.45 -7.05
N ALA A 278 20.05 -13.97 -7.96
CA ALA A 278 21.07 -14.81 -8.61
C ALA A 278 22.16 -15.30 -7.64
N SER A 279 22.47 -14.51 -6.60
CA SER A 279 23.51 -14.85 -5.61
C SER A 279 23.03 -15.78 -4.49
N GLY A 280 21.72 -16.02 -4.36
CA GLY A 280 21.15 -16.75 -3.21
C GLY A 280 21.31 -16.02 -1.86
N LEU A 281 21.75 -14.75 -1.88
CA LEU A 281 21.95 -13.94 -0.68
C LEU A 281 20.64 -13.78 0.11
N GLU A 282 19.51 -13.72 -0.58
CA GLU A 282 18.19 -13.63 0.05
C GLU A 282 17.88 -14.83 0.96
N ALA A 283 18.32 -16.05 0.60
CA ALA A 283 18.15 -17.22 1.44
C ALA A 283 18.98 -17.11 2.73
N ARG A 284 20.25 -16.70 2.62
CA ARG A 284 21.16 -16.52 3.76
C ARG A 284 20.73 -15.39 4.70
N VAL A 285 20.22 -14.30 4.13
CA VAL A 285 19.70 -13.15 4.91
C VAL A 285 18.39 -13.51 5.59
N ASN A 286 17.52 -14.29 4.94
CA ASN A 286 16.32 -14.79 5.61
C ASN A 286 16.67 -15.77 6.74
N GLU A 287 17.62 -16.69 6.54
CA GLU A 287 18.09 -17.64 7.58
C GLU A 287 18.68 -16.94 8.82
N THR A 288 19.38 -15.81 8.64
CA THR A 288 20.02 -15.07 9.74
C THR A 288 19.11 -14.06 10.44
N VAL A 289 18.01 -13.66 9.81
CA VAL A 289 17.10 -12.61 10.29
C VAL A 289 15.73 -13.16 10.69
N GLU A 290 15.47 -14.46 10.58
CA GLU A 290 14.41 -15.11 11.37
C GLU A 290 14.72 -14.82 12.86
N PRO A 291 13.98 -13.95 13.58
CA PRO A 291 13.79 -14.30 14.96
C PRO A 291 13.14 -15.67 14.87
N GLU A 292 13.68 -16.65 15.58
CA GLU A 292 12.90 -17.80 15.96
C GLU A 292 11.43 -17.34 16.20
N ARG A 293 10.51 -17.64 15.28
CA ARG A 293 9.42 -18.49 15.77
C ARG A 293 10.22 -19.64 16.33
N LYS A 294 10.37 -19.71 17.65
CA LYS A 294 10.82 -20.94 18.28
C LYS A 294 9.76 -21.93 17.86
N GLN A 295 9.92 -22.50 16.67
CA GLN A 295 9.17 -23.64 16.24
C GLN A 295 9.44 -24.58 17.38
N ASP A 296 8.37 -24.87 18.13
CA ASP A 296 8.45 -25.70 19.30
C ASP A 296 9.34 -26.89 18.90
N PRO A 297 10.43 -27.19 19.63
CA PRO A 297 11.30 -28.31 19.26
C PRO A 297 10.51 -29.60 19.04
N GLY A 298 9.37 -29.75 19.73
CA GLY A 298 8.41 -30.82 19.48
C GLY A 298 7.73 -30.76 18.11
N LEU A 299 7.46 -29.59 17.54
CA LEU A 299 6.90 -29.45 16.19
C LEU A 299 7.93 -29.80 15.11
N VAL A 300 9.18 -29.34 15.29
CA VAL A 300 10.30 -29.68 14.38
C VAL A 300 10.54 -31.19 14.40
N GLU A 301 10.53 -31.80 15.58
CA GLU A 301 10.66 -33.25 15.72
C GLU A 301 9.48 -33.99 15.08
N ALA A 302 8.25 -33.52 15.29
CA ALA A 302 7.06 -34.10 14.67
C ALA A 302 7.13 -34.04 13.13
N SER A 303 7.53 -32.91 12.57
CA SER A 303 7.70 -32.77 11.11
C SER A 303 8.76 -33.74 10.57
N ARG A 304 9.91 -33.86 11.26
CA ARG A 304 10.94 -34.85 10.90
C ARG A 304 10.42 -36.29 10.98
N MET A 305 9.67 -36.64 12.02
CA MET A 305 9.06 -37.96 12.18
C MET A 305 8.07 -38.26 11.04
N ILE A 306 7.27 -37.28 10.61
CA ILE A 306 6.38 -37.44 9.45
C ILE A 306 7.20 -37.79 8.22
N ASP A 307 8.28 -37.04 7.96
CA ASP A 307 9.14 -37.21 6.78
C ASP A 307 9.89 -38.54 6.75
N THR A 308 10.31 -39.06 7.92
CA THR A 308 11.01 -40.34 8.05
C THR A 308 10.08 -41.56 8.11
N GLY A 309 8.77 -41.38 7.92
CA GLY A 309 7.79 -42.47 7.90
C GLY A 309 7.23 -42.86 9.28
N LEU A 310 7.57 -42.12 10.33
CA LEU A 310 7.07 -42.30 11.70
C LEU A 310 5.81 -41.44 11.97
N ALA A 311 4.95 -41.26 10.96
CA ALA A 311 3.80 -40.35 11.03
C ALA A 311 2.82 -40.67 12.18
N SER A 312 2.64 -41.94 12.55
CA SER A 312 1.78 -42.32 13.68
C SER A 312 2.34 -41.85 15.03
N GLN A 313 3.67 -41.85 15.20
CA GLN A 313 4.30 -41.35 16.42
C GLN A 313 4.25 -39.82 16.46
N ALA A 314 4.48 -39.16 15.31
CA ALA A 314 4.31 -37.73 15.16
C ALA A 314 2.88 -37.29 15.50
N LEU A 315 1.87 -38.04 15.05
CA LEU A 315 0.46 -37.74 15.32
C LEU A 315 0.16 -37.74 16.83
N ALA A 316 0.63 -38.75 17.58
CA ALA A 316 0.45 -38.81 19.03
C ALA A 316 1.16 -37.67 19.79
N GLN A 317 2.23 -37.11 19.22
CA GLN A 317 2.91 -35.93 19.76
C GLN A 317 2.14 -34.64 19.41
N LEU A 318 1.72 -34.48 18.16
CA LEU A 318 0.95 -33.33 17.68
C LEU A 318 -0.41 -33.22 18.38
N GLU A 319 -1.07 -34.34 18.68
CA GLU A 319 -2.31 -34.34 19.46
C GLU A 319 -2.10 -33.80 20.89
N ARG A 320 -0.99 -34.17 21.54
CA ARG A 320 -0.63 -33.62 22.87
C ARG A 320 -0.33 -32.13 22.80
N MET A 321 0.34 -31.68 21.74
CA MET A 321 0.62 -30.26 21.52
C MET A 321 -0.67 -29.47 21.24
N GLY A 322 -1.53 -30.00 20.37
CA GLY A 322 -2.81 -29.41 20.01
C GLY A 322 -3.84 -29.42 21.14
N ALA A 323 -3.69 -30.32 22.12
CA ALA A 323 -4.48 -30.29 23.35
C ALA A 323 -4.06 -29.15 24.29
N ARG A 324 -2.76 -28.79 24.31
CA ARG A 324 -2.25 -27.65 25.11
C ARG A 324 -2.59 -26.31 24.49
N ASP A 325 -2.45 -26.21 23.17
CA ASP A 325 -2.82 -25.01 22.40
C ASP A 325 -3.60 -25.40 21.14
N PRO A 326 -4.94 -25.47 21.24
CA PRO A 326 -5.80 -25.75 20.10
C PRO A 326 -5.78 -24.67 19.02
N THR A 327 -5.25 -23.49 19.32
CA THR A 327 -5.23 -22.34 18.41
C THR A 327 -3.93 -22.21 17.61
N ASN A 328 -2.94 -23.04 17.91
CA ASN A 328 -1.68 -23.08 17.20
C ASN A 328 -1.88 -23.63 15.77
N LEU A 329 -1.80 -22.74 14.79
CA LEU A 329 -2.02 -23.06 13.38
C LEU A 329 -1.02 -24.11 12.86
N ASP A 330 0.26 -23.98 13.23
CA ASP A 330 1.33 -24.83 12.71
C ASP A 330 1.15 -26.28 13.21
N VAL A 331 0.71 -26.46 14.46
CA VAL A 331 0.36 -27.78 15.01
C VAL A 331 -0.83 -28.39 14.26
N GLN A 332 -1.88 -27.62 13.96
CA GLN A 332 -3.04 -28.15 13.23
C GLN A 332 -2.68 -28.55 11.79
N LEU A 333 -1.78 -27.80 11.12
CA LEU A 333 -1.30 -28.11 9.77
C LEU A 333 -0.46 -29.40 9.75
N GLU A 334 0.49 -29.54 10.67
CA GLU A 334 1.28 -30.78 10.77
C GLU A 334 0.42 -31.98 11.20
N MET A 335 -0.61 -31.76 12.02
CA MET A 335 -1.58 -32.81 12.39
C MET A 335 -2.43 -33.23 11.17
N LEU A 336 -2.82 -32.30 10.31
CA LEU A 336 -3.47 -32.61 9.03
C LEU A 336 -2.53 -33.41 8.11
N ARG A 337 -1.25 -33.02 8.03
CA ARG A 337 -0.24 -33.72 7.22
C ARG A 337 0.02 -35.14 7.72
N ALA A 338 0.18 -35.30 9.04
CA ALA A 338 0.39 -36.58 9.69
C ALA A 338 -0.82 -37.50 9.49
N SER A 339 -2.03 -37.01 9.73
CA SER A 339 -3.27 -37.80 9.57
C SER A 339 -3.49 -38.27 8.13
N LYS A 340 -3.18 -37.45 7.13
CA LYS A 340 -3.19 -37.87 5.71
C LYS A 340 -2.20 -39.00 5.43
N ARG A 341 -1.00 -38.97 6.03
CA ARG A 341 0.01 -40.04 5.86
C ARG A 341 -0.35 -41.33 6.59
N THR A 342 -0.98 -41.23 7.76
CA THR A 342 -1.41 -42.41 8.53
C THR A 342 -2.74 -42.98 8.06
N GLY A 343 -3.51 -42.22 7.27
CA GLY A 343 -4.89 -42.57 6.90
C GLY A 343 -5.89 -42.40 8.06
N ASP A 344 -5.53 -41.68 9.13
CA ASP A 344 -6.44 -41.40 10.24
C ASP A 344 -7.47 -40.34 9.84
N ARG A 345 -8.57 -40.84 9.26
CA ARG A 345 -9.66 -40.00 8.76
C ARG A 345 -10.32 -39.16 9.84
N ALA A 346 -10.41 -39.66 11.08
CA ALA A 346 -11.05 -38.95 12.16
C ALA A 346 -10.21 -37.75 12.60
N CYS A 347 -8.89 -37.93 12.70
CA CYS A 347 -7.98 -36.84 13.01
C CYS A 347 -7.89 -35.82 11.87
N GLU A 348 -7.90 -36.28 10.63
CA GLU A 348 -7.93 -35.43 9.44
C GLU A 348 -9.13 -34.47 9.47
N MET A 349 -10.34 -34.98 9.73
CA MET A 349 -11.56 -34.16 9.83
C MET A 349 -11.51 -33.13 10.96
N ARG A 350 -10.99 -33.53 12.14
CA ARG A 350 -10.79 -32.60 13.26
C ARG A 350 -9.82 -31.48 12.90
N ALA A 351 -8.74 -31.81 12.19
CA ALA A 351 -7.74 -30.84 11.76
C ALA A 351 -8.33 -29.84 10.76
N TYR A 352 -9.07 -30.30 9.74
CA TYR A 352 -9.76 -29.38 8.83
C TYR A 352 -10.73 -28.45 9.54
N ASN A 353 -11.59 -28.99 10.42
CA ASN A 353 -12.59 -28.19 11.13
C ASN A 353 -11.92 -27.06 11.95
N ARG A 354 -10.82 -27.38 12.66
CA ARG A 354 -10.02 -26.39 13.39
C ARG A 354 -9.34 -25.38 12.48
N LEU A 355 -8.69 -25.84 11.41
CA LEU A 355 -8.00 -24.95 10.46
C LEU A 355 -8.96 -23.96 9.81
N VAL A 356 -10.11 -24.43 9.31
CA VAL A 356 -11.14 -23.55 8.73
C VAL A 356 -11.62 -22.53 9.77
N ALA A 357 -11.85 -22.93 11.02
CA ALA A 357 -12.24 -22.02 12.09
C ALA A 357 -11.15 -20.97 12.41
N LEU A 358 -9.88 -21.37 12.41
CA LEU A 358 -8.73 -20.49 12.69
C LEU A 358 -8.49 -19.48 11.55
N TYR A 359 -8.50 -19.92 10.29
CA TYR A 359 -8.34 -19.02 9.14
C TYR A 359 -9.50 -18.02 9.05
N LEU A 360 -10.75 -18.46 9.27
CA LEU A 360 -11.89 -17.54 9.35
C LEU A 360 -11.78 -16.55 10.52
N LYS A 361 -11.14 -16.94 11.63
CA LYS A 361 -10.90 -16.04 12.78
C LYS A 361 -9.81 -15.01 12.46
N GLN A 362 -8.80 -15.38 11.68
CA GLN A 362 -7.71 -14.49 11.24
C GLN A 362 -8.10 -13.57 10.08
N GLY A 363 -9.26 -13.79 9.45
CA GLY A 363 -9.73 -13.03 8.30
C GLY A 363 -9.19 -13.54 6.95
N ASP A 364 -8.48 -14.68 6.95
CA ASP A 364 -8.05 -15.35 5.74
C ASP A 364 -9.17 -16.24 5.18
N GLU A 365 -10.18 -15.57 4.61
CA GLU A 365 -11.38 -16.21 4.06
C GLU A 365 -11.08 -17.07 2.83
N ALA A 366 -10.02 -16.75 2.08
CA ALA A 366 -9.63 -17.47 0.88
C ALA A 366 -9.09 -18.86 1.24
N THR A 367 -8.13 -18.95 2.17
CA THR A 367 -7.56 -20.24 2.60
C THR A 367 -8.60 -21.11 3.29
N ALA A 368 -9.48 -20.53 4.11
CA ALA A 368 -10.60 -21.25 4.70
C ALA A 368 -11.51 -21.90 3.64
N LEU A 369 -11.76 -21.20 2.54
CA LEU A 369 -12.58 -21.68 1.44
C LEU A 369 -11.88 -22.75 0.59
N GLU A 370 -10.56 -22.68 0.44
CA GLU A 370 -9.76 -23.74 -0.20
C GLU A 370 -9.85 -25.05 0.58
N LEU A 371 -9.65 -25.00 1.90
CA LEU A 371 -9.79 -26.18 2.77
C LEU A 371 -11.21 -26.76 2.74
N PHE A 372 -12.23 -25.91 2.69
CA PHE A 372 -13.61 -26.33 2.52
C PHE A 372 -13.86 -27.03 1.19
N ASN A 373 -13.27 -26.53 0.10
CA ASN A 373 -13.38 -27.15 -1.22
C ASN A 373 -12.66 -28.49 -1.27
N GLU A 374 -11.50 -28.62 -0.62
CA GLU A 374 -10.79 -29.90 -0.48
C GLU A 374 -11.68 -30.93 0.23
N LEU A 375 -12.34 -30.56 1.32
CA LEU A 375 -13.35 -31.40 1.97
C LEU A 375 -14.51 -31.78 1.02
N GLY A 376 -14.94 -30.85 0.17
CA GLY A 376 -15.90 -31.10 -0.91
C GLY A 376 -15.48 -32.16 -1.91
N MET A 377 -14.23 -32.10 -2.37
CA MET A 377 -13.68 -33.08 -3.31
C MET A 377 -13.61 -34.48 -2.71
N MET A 378 -13.51 -34.57 -1.38
CA MET A 378 -13.51 -35.83 -0.66
C MET A 378 -14.90 -36.27 -0.17
N GLY A 379 -15.96 -35.54 -0.51
CA GLY A 379 -17.33 -35.85 -0.08
C GLY A 379 -17.57 -35.70 1.43
N ALA A 380 -16.79 -34.87 2.12
CA ALA A 380 -16.77 -34.75 3.59
C ALA A 380 -17.12 -33.33 4.08
N ARG A 381 -17.99 -32.60 3.36
CA ARG A 381 -18.41 -31.23 3.77
C ARG A 381 -19.21 -31.21 5.07
N ASP A 382 -19.94 -32.28 5.32
CA ASP A 382 -20.71 -32.53 6.54
C ASP A 382 -19.83 -32.68 7.79
N ALA A 383 -18.52 -32.93 7.62
CA ALA A 383 -17.56 -32.92 8.73
C ALA A 383 -17.39 -31.54 9.38
N LEU A 384 -17.77 -30.46 8.70
CA LEU A 384 -17.86 -29.14 9.31
C LEU A 384 -19.24 -28.94 9.93
N GLY A 385 -19.25 -28.49 11.19
CA GLY A 385 -20.49 -28.12 11.86
C GLY A 385 -21.23 -26.98 11.15
N THR A 386 -22.56 -26.96 11.28
CA THR A 386 -23.45 -25.99 10.61
C THR A 386 -23.07 -24.54 10.91
N VAL A 387 -22.67 -24.23 12.14
CA VAL A 387 -22.17 -22.89 12.54
C VAL A 387 -20.95 -22.45 11.72
N LEU A 388 -19.99 -23.35 11.53
CA LEU A 388 -18.77 -23.04 10.81
C LEU A 388 -19.02 -22.91 9.31
N ARG A 389 -19.86 -23.80 8.76
CA ARG A 389 -20.36 -23.69 7.38
C ARG A 389 -21.09 -22.36 7.17
N MET A 390 -21.96 -21.94 8.09
CA MET A 390 -22.64 -20.63 8.00
C MET A 390 -21.67 -19.45 7.99
N ARG A 391 -20.63 -19.46 8.83
CA ARG A 391 -19.57 -18.43 8.81
C ARG A 391 -18.85 -18.39 7.46
N LEU A 392 -18.57 -19.57 6.88
CA LEU A 392 -17.94 -19.69 5.57
C LEU A 392 -18.85 -19.18 4.44
N VAL A 393 -20.15 -19.50 4.47
CA VAL A 393 -21.10 -18.99 3.48
C VAL A 393 -21.17 -17.46 3.52
N LYS A 394 -21.15 -16.87 4.72
CA LYS A 394 -21.04 -15.41 4.87
C LYS A 394 -19.74 -14.84 4.33
N ALA A 395 -18.63 -15.58 4.43
CA ALA A 395 -17.37 -15.20 3.79
C ALA A 395 -17.47 -15.27 2.26
N MET A 396 -18.09 -16.32 1.70
CA MET A 396 -18.35 -16.42 0.25
C MET A 396 -19.15 -15.23 -0.28
N GLU A 397 -20.19 -14.78 0.44
CA GLU A 397 -20.95 -13.57 0.07
C GLU A 397 -20.07 -12.33 0.02
N ARG A 398 -19.19 -12.11 1.03
CA ARG A 398 -18.25 -10.97 1.07
C ARG A 398 -17.24 -11.01 -0.07
N MET A 399 -16.81 -12.20 -0.47
CA MET A 399 -15.93 -12.43 -1.60
C MET A 399 -16.63 -12.29 -2.97
N GLY A 400 -17.94 -12.06 -3.00
CA GLY A 400 -18.73 -11.98 -4.23
C GLY A 400 -19.10 -13.33 -4.86
N ARG A 401 -18.85 -14.45 -4.18
CA ARG A 401 -19.13 -15.83 -4.64
C ARG A 401 -20.56 -16.24 -4.30
N VAL A 402 -21.54 -15.43 -4.72
CA VAL A 402 -22.95 -15.56 -4.30
C VAL A 402 -23.59 -16.86 -4.76
N ASP A 403 -23.31 -17.34 -5.98
CA ASP A 403 -23.84 -18.62 -6.48
C ASP A 403 -23.42 -19.83 -5.64
N GLU A 404 -22.18 -19.82 -5.17
CA GLU A 404 -21.65 -20.89 -4.32
C GLU A 404 -22.21 -20.80 -2.91
N ALA A 405 -22.38 -19.58 -2.39
CA ALA A 405 -23.04 -19.34 -1.12
C ALA A 405 -24.48 -19.89 -1.12
N ILE A 406 -25.23 -19.68 -2.20
CA ILE A 406 -26.60 -20.19 -2.35
C ILE A 406 -26.63 -21.72 -2.35
N LYS A 407 -25.75 -22.36 -3.12
CA LYS A 407 -25.63 -23.83 -3.13
C LYS A 407 -25.32 -24.39 -1.75
N GLU A 408 -24.46 -23.70 -1.00
CA GLU A 408 -24.08 -24.13 0.33
C GLU A 408 -25.18 -23.87 1.37
N TYR A 409 -25.94 -22.77 1.27
CA TYR A 409 -27.15 -22.58 2.07
C TYR A 409 -28.15 -23.73 1.85
N ALA A 410 -28.35 -24.12 0.59
CA ALA A 410 -29.22 -25.25 0.24
C ALA A 410 -28.73 -26.57 0.88
N ALA A 411 -27.42 -26.81 0.85
CA ALA A 411 -26.82 -27.97 1.49
C ALA A 411 -26.98 -27.96 3.01
N ILE A 412 -26.70 -26.84 3.69
CA ILE A 412 -26.79 -26.74 5.15
C ILE A 412 -28.19 -27.09 5.66
N HIS A 413 -29.25 -26.53 5.05
CA HIS A 413 -30.61 -26.80 5.52
C HIS A 413 -31.12 -28.19 5.11
N LYS A 414 -30.55 -28.79 4.06
CA LYS A 414 -30.84 -30.19 3.69
C LYS A 414 -30.19 -31.16 4.66
N ASP A 415 -28.95 -30.89 5.05
CA ASP A 415 -28.17 -31.76 5.93
C ASP A 415 -28.64 -31.67 7.39
N ALA A 416 -29.15 -30.49 7.80
CA ALA A 416 -29.55 -30.23 9.18
C ALA A 416 -30.93 -29.52 9.26
N PRO A 417 -32.03 -30.18 8.85
CA PRO A 417 -33.35 -29.54 8.75
C PRO A 417 -33.99 -29.16 10.10
N VAL A 418 -33.51 -29.77 11.19
CA VAL A 418 -33.96 -29.51 12.57
C VAL A 418 -32.93 -28.73 13.40
N ASP A 419 -31.89 -28.21 12.76
CA ASP A 419 -30.88 -27.35 13.39
C ASP A 419 -31.23 -25.88 13.19
N GLU A 420 -30.94 -25.05 14.19
CA GLU A 420 -31.20 -23.61 14.12
C GLU A 420 -30.48 -22.98 12.93
N GLN A 421 -29.20 -23.32 12.71
CA GLN A 421 -28.44 -22.79 11.57
C GLN A 421 -28.95 -23.34 10.24
N GLY A 422 -29.56 -24.53 10.24
CA GLY A 422 -30.30 -25.08 9.10
C GLY A 422 -31.48 -24.20 8.71
N ILE A 423 -32.28 -23.75 9.68
CA ILE A 423 -33.40 -22.83 9.42
C ILE A 423 -32.90 -21.46 8.97
N VAL A 424 -31.83 -20.94 9.57
CA VAL A 424 -31.22 -19.68 9.12
C VAL A 424 -30.71 -19.80 7.68
N ALA A 425 -30.10 -20.92 7.32
CA ALA A 425 -29.67 -21.21 5.95
C ALA A 425 -30.84 -21.30 4.98
N LEU A 426 -31.95 -21.95 5.37
CA LEU A 426 -33.18 -22.04 4.57
C LEU A 426 -33.77 -20.66 4.28
N VAL A 427 -33.86 -19.79 5.30
CA VAL A 427 -34.36 -18.42 5.15
C VAL A 427 -33.42 -17.58 4.28
N ALA A 428 -32.10 -17.73 4.44
CA ALA A 428 -31.12 -17.04 3.60
C ALA A 428 -31.20 -17.49 2.12
N HIS A 429 -31.36 -18.80 1.89
CA HIS A 429 -31.57 -19.37 0.56
C HIS A 429 -32.82 -18.77 -0.10
N ALA A 430 -33.96 -18.79 0.60
CA ALA A 430 -35.23 -18.23 0.12
C ALA A 430 -35.12 -16.74 -0.25
N ASN A 431 -34.41 -15.95 0.57
CA ASN A 431 -34.18 -14.53 0.31
C ASN A 431 -33.34 -14.29 -0.96
N HIS A 432 -32.36 -15.14 -1.26
CA HIS A 432 -31.57 -15.03 -2.48
C HIS A 432 -32.38 -15.37 -3.72
N LEU A 433 -33.20 -16.42 -3.67
CA LEU A 433 -34.13 -16.76 -4.76
C LEU A 433 -35.14 -15.62 -5.02
N LEU A 434 -35.64 -15.00 -3.95
CA LEU A 434 -36.52 -13.84 -4.05
C LEU A 434 -35.87 -12.67 -4.79
N LYS A 435 -34.57 -12.42 -4.54
CA LYS A 435 -33.80 -11.39 -5.24
C LYS A 435 -33.54 -11.74 -6.71
N ARG A 436 -33.43 -13.03 -7.04
CA ARG A 436 -33.27 -13.53 -8.42
C ARG A 436 -34.56 -13.54 -9.24
N GLY A 437 -35.70 -13.32 -8.59
CA GLY A 437 -37.02 -13.38 -9.23
C GLY A 437 -37.61 -14.79 -9.30
N GLU A 438 -37.02 -15.75 -8.59
CA GLU A 438 -37.50 -17.13 -8.50
C GLU A 438 -38.58 -17.24 -7.41
N PHE A 439 -39.70 -16.54 -7.63
CA PHE A 439 -40.72 -16.29 -6.60
C PHE A 439 -41.41 -17.55 -6.09
N GLU A 440 -41.70 -18.52 -6.97
CA GLU A 440 -42.37 -19.77 -6.56
C GLU A 440 -41.51 -20.62 -5.63
N GLU A 441 -40.24 -20.81 -5.98
CA GLU A 441 -39.29 -21.56 -5.14
C GLU A 441 -39.01 -20.84 -3.83
N ALA A 442 -38.85 -19.50 -3.87
CA ALA A 442 -38.73 -18.70 -2.66
C ALA A 442 -39.95 -18.87 -1.73
N ALA A 443 -41.17 -18.87 -2.28
CA ALA A 443 -42.38 -19.09 -1.49
C ALA A 443 -42.41 -20.49 -0.87
N ARG A 444 -42.01 -21.54 -1.62
CA ARG A 444 -41.90 -22.92 -1.11
C ARG A 444 -40.95 -22.99 0.09
N LEU A 445 -39.75 -22.41 -0.02
CA LEU A 445 -38.76 -22.43 1.06
C LEU A 445 -39.20 -21.61 2.29
N PHE A 446 -39.87 -20.47 2.11
CA PHE A 446 -40.42 -19.72 3.23
C PHE A 446 -41.56 -20.46 3.94
N THR A 447 -42.44 -21.14 3.20
CA THR A 447 -43.48 -22.00 3.81
C THR A 447 -42.85 -23.17 4.57
N LEU A 448 -41.77 -23.76 4.04
CA LEU A 448 -41.03 -24.80 4.74
C LEU A 448 -40.43 -24.26 6.06
N ALA A 449 -39.83 -23.07 6.04
CA ALA A 449 -39.30 -22.43 7.24
C ALA A 449 -40.39 -22.10 8.28
N GLU A 450 -41.54 -21.58 7.84
CA GLU A 450 -42.71 -21.28 8.68
C GLU A 450 -43.26 -22.53 9.37
N SER A 451 -43.22 -23.68 8.69
CA SER A 451 -43.68 -24.97 9.24
C SER A 451 -42.67 -25.66 10.17
N SER A 452 -41.49 -25.07 10.38
CA SER A 452 -40.43 -25.69 11.19
C SER A 452 -40.80 -25.79 12.66
N THR A 453 -40.52 -26.93 13.28
CA THR A 453 -40.67 -27.15 14.72
C THR A 453 -39.53 -26.54 15.54
N VAL A 454 -38.47 -26.06 14.88
CA VAL A 454 -37.33 -25.40 15.55
C VAL A 454 -37.75 -23.97 15.91
N PRO A 455 -37.57 -23.52 17.17
CA PRO A 455 -37.87 -22.14 17.55
C PRO A 455 -37.12 -21.14 16.67
N HIS A 456 -37.86 -20.23 16.04
CA HIS A 456 -37.31 -19.26 15.07
C HIS A 456 -37.90 -17.86 15.25
N LEU A 457 -38.21 -17.49 16.49
CA LEU A 457 -38.83 -16.21 16.87
C LEU A 457 -38.09 -14.99 16.29
N GLU A 458 -36.76 -15.04 16.20
CA GLU A 458 -35.95 -13.96 15.62
C GLU A 458 -36.15 -13.78 14.10
N TYR A 459 -36.60 -14.84 13.41
CA TYR A 459 -36.73 -14.89 11.95
C TYR A 459 -38.19 -14.94 11.47
N GLU A 460 -39.17 -15.14 12.36
CA GLU A 460 -40.59 -15.24 12.06
C GLU A 460 -41.11 -14.05 11.23
N ALA A 461 -40.76 -12.83 11.66
CA ALA A 461 -41.12 -11.62 10.92
C ALA A 461 -40.48 -11.55 9.52
N ALA A 462 -39.26 -12.10 9.35
CA ALA A 462 -38.60 -12.16 8.05
C ALA A 462 -39.23 -13.22 7.14
N ILE A 463 -39.62 -14.38 7.70
CA ILE A 463 -40.30 -15.46 6.99
C ILE A 463 -41.65 -14.99 6.46
N HIS A 464 -42.51 -14.41 7.31
CA HIS A 464 -43.83 -13.93 6.86
C HIS A 464 -43.74 -12.82 5.81
N ARG A 465 -42.82 -11.86 5.98
CA ARG A 465 -42.59 -10.81 4.97
C ARG A 465 -42.10 -11.38 3.65
N GLY A 466 -41.14 -12.31 3.69
CA GLY A 466 -40.61 -12.99 2.51
C GLY A 466 -41.69 -13.78 1.77
N LEU A 467 -42.50 -14.53 2.51
CA LEU A 467 -43.61 -15.32 1.98
C LEU A 467 -44.68 -14.44 1.31
N ALA A 468 -45.08 -13.35 1.95
CA ALA A 468 -46.03 -12.40 1.38
C ALA A 468 -45.50 -11.75 0.09
N MET A 469 -44.22 -11.39 0.07
CA MET A 469 -43.58 -10.79 -1.11
C MET A 469 -43.46 -11.78 -2.26
N ALA A 470 -43.09 -13.03 -1.98
CA ALA A 470 -42.99 -14.10 -2.96
C ALA A 470 -44.35 -14.41 -3.59
N ARG A 471 -45.40 -14.63 -2.77
CA ARG A 471 -46.76 -14.94 -3.23
C ARG A 471 -47.38 -13.80 -4.04
N ARG A 472 -47.14 -12.55 -3.67
CA ARG A 472 -47.66 -11.39 -4.43
C ARG A 472 -47.07 -11.32 -5.84
N ARG A 473 -45.81 -11.72 -6.01
CA ARG A 473 -45.07 -11.63 -7.28
C ARG A 473 -45.17 -12.89 -8.14
N SER A 474 -45.63 -14.00 -7.58
CA SER A 474 -45.94 -15.24 -8.33
C SER A 474 -47.33 -15.24 -8.96
N LEU A 475 -48.22 -14.31 -8.59
CA LEU A 475 -49.54 -14.19 -9.22
C LEU A 475 -49.42 -13.53 -10.61
N PRO A 476 -50.13 -14.02 -11.64
CA PRO A 476 -50.21 -13.33 -12.92
C PRO A 476 -50.76 -11.91 -12.73
N PRO A 477 -50.33 -10.92 -13.55
CA PRO A 477 -50.89 -9.57 -13.46
C PRO A 477 -52.41 -9.64 -13.59
N PRO A 478 -53.16 -8.84 -12.80
CA PRO A 478 -54.61 -8.88 -12.85
C PRO A 478 -55.08 -8.65 -14.29
N SER A 479 -55.88 -9.59 -14.82
CA SER A 479 -56.57 -9.46 -16.10
C SER A 479 -57.22 -8.08 -16.18
N MET A 480 -56.77 -7.23 -17.11
CA MET A 480 -57.42 -5.95 -17.38
C MET A 480 -58.87 -6.25 -17.77
N ALA A 481 -59.80 -5.93 -16.87
CA ALA A 481 -61.22 -5.93 -17.20
C ALA A 481 -61.43 -4.96 -18.39
N PRO A 482 -62.22 -5.34 -19.41
CA PRO A 482 -62.44 -4.46 -20.55
C PRO A 482 -63.10 -3.16 -20.08
N PRO A 483 -62.76 -2.02 -20.71
CA PRO A 483 -63.29 -0.72 -20.29
C PRO A 483 -64.81 -0.75 -20.40
N ARG A 484 -65.50 -0.44 -19.29
CA ARG A 484 -66.95 -0.25 -19.29
C ARG A 484 -67.26 0.93 -20.21
N ARG A 485 -68.14 0.68 -21.19
CA ARG A 485 -68.69 1.71 -22.09
C ARG A 485 -69.56 2.70 -21.35
#